data_AF-A0A453CSE9-F1
#
_entry.id   AF-A0A453CSE9-F1
#
_cell.length_a   1.000
_cell.length_b   1.000
_cell.length_c   1.000
_cell.angle_alpha   90.00
_cell.angle_beta   90.00
_cell.angle_gamma   90.00
#
_symmetry.space_group_name_H-M   'P 1'
#
loop_
_entity.id
_entity.type
_entity.pdbx_description
1 polymer ?
#
loop_
_entity_poly.entity_id
_entity_poly.type
_entity_poly.pdbx_seq_one_letter_code
_entity_poly.pdbx_strand_id
1 'polypeptide(L)'
;KVHNKSTRHYSCMQVTKFKCGGAVVGCTFDHRVCDAYSFNMFLVAWAAAARGTSIPLPPSFNRSFLAPSSPPPSCTAGTLADRLFVPVSLVPPPPATAAPPTAFNRIYHVAAADVAALQASAGPGRTKLEAFTAHLWQLYSRAATPRQDSCCMGVVVDGRGRLRPDGGETASCVVSSGLRLPFGEVDFGWGRPAFASYHFPWPGGAGYVMPMPSARGGGDWVVYVHAAPEVVKVMEQEPTVFRAPVSSDIFG
;
A
#
# COMPACT_ATOMS: atom_id res chain seq x y z
N LYS A 1 30.16 -9.14 -31.20
CA LYS A 1 30.10 -8.01 -30.25
C LYS A 1 29.27 -8.44 -29.05
N VAL A 2 29.84 -8.48 -27.84
CA VAL A 2 29.12 -8.84 -26.61
C VAL A 2 28.06 -7.76 -26.32
N HIS A 3 26.80 -8.16 -26.16
CA HIS A 3 25.69 -7.25 -25.84
C HIS A 3 25.65 -6.96 -24.33
N ASN A 4 26.66 -6.24 -23.81
CA ASN A 4 26.64 -5.76 -22.44
C ASN A 4 25.92 -4.40 -22.34
N LYS A 5 24.59 -4.45 -22.15
CA LYS A 5 23.78 -3.31 -21.69
C LYS A 5 22.63 -3.79 -20.80
N SER A 6 22.92 -4.03 -19.51
CA SER A 6 21.88 -4.12 -18.48
C SER A 6 21.36 -2.71 -18.16
N THR A 7 20.50 -2.17 -19.02
CA THR A 7 19.76 -0.95 -18.72
C THR A 7 18.73 -1.28 -17.64
N ARG A 8 19.00 -0.89 -16.38
CA ARG A 8 17.99 -1.00 -15.32
C ARG A 8 16.97 0.12 -15.50
N HIS A 9 15.75 -0.25 -15.87
CA HIS A 9 14.63 0.67 -15.94
C HIS A 9 14.05 0.90 -14.54
N TYR A 10 13.94 2.15 -14.11
CA TYR A 10 13.35 2.51 -12.81
C TYR A 10 11.83 2.49 -12.80
N SER A 11 11.19 2.49 -13.97
CA SER A 11 9.75 2.29 -14.13
C SER A 11 9.41 1.75 -15.52
N CYS A 12 8.29 1.06 -15.64
CA CYS A 12 7.70 0.58 -16.88
C CYS A 12 6.19 0.83 -16.86
N MET A 13 5.63 1.19 -18.02
CA MET A 13 4.22 1.52 -18.19
C MET A 13 3.65 0.73 -19.37
N GLN A 14 2.51 0.09 -19.17
CA GLN A 14 1.80 -0.68 -20.18
C GLN A 14 0.35 -0.20 -20.28
N VAL A 15 -0.07 0.23 -21.47
CA VAL A 15 -1.48 0.56 -21.74
C VAL A 15 -2.12 -0.61 -22.47
N THR A 16 -3.12 -1.25 -21.85
CA THR A 16 -3.87 -2.36 -22.42
C THR A 16 -5.29 -1.90 -22.73
N LYS A 17 -5.67 -1.88 -24.00
CA LYS A 17 -7.03 -1.50 -24.46
C LYS A 17 -7.90 -2.75 -24.63
N PHE A 18 -9.13 -2.69 -24.14
CA PHE A 18 -10.11 -3.77 -24.25
C PHE A 18 -11.03 -3.56 -25.45
N LYS A 19 -11.61 -4.65 -25.98
CA LYS A 19 -12.53 -4.60 -27.13
C LYS A 19 -13.80 -3.76 -26.87
N CYS A 20 -14.19 -3.59 -25.61
CA CYS A 20 -15.31 -2.75 -25.18
C CYS A 20 -14.99 -1.24 -25.10
N GLY A 21 -13.79 -0.81 -25.50
CA GLY A 21 -13.36 0.60 -25.45
C GLY A 21 -12.70 1.03 -24.14
N GLY A 22 -12.85 0.25 -23.05
CA GLY A 22 -12.12 0.48 -21.81
C GLY A 22 -10.60 0.29 -21.95
N ALA A 23 -9.82 0.83 -21.01
CA ALA A 23 -8.37 0.66 -20.97
C ALA A 23 -7.84 0.52 -19.53
N VAL A 24 -6.74 -0.19 -19.38
CA VAL A 24 -5.95 -0.27 -18.13
C VAL A 24 -4.55 0.26 -18.38
N VAL A 25 -4.08 1.14 -17.50
CA VAL A 25 -2.67 1.56 -17.43
C VAL A 25 -2.01 0.80 -16.30
N GLY A 26 -1.24 -0.23 -16.63
CA GLY A 26 -0.39 -0.95 -15.69
C GLY A 26 0.93 -0.21 -15.50
N CYS A 27 1.41 -0.11 -14.26
CA CYS A 27 2.69 0.52 -13.95
C CYS A 27 3.50 -0.34 -12.98
N THR A 28 4.80 -0.41 -13.21
CA THR A 28 5.78 -0.92 -12.24
C THR A 28 6.86 0.13 -12.02
N PHE A 29 7.42 0.22 -10.82
CA PHE A 29 8.48 1.17 -10.49
C PHE A 29 9.38 0.66 -9.36
N ASP A 30 10.62 1.14 -9.33
CA ASP A 30 11.57 0.84 -8.27
C ASP A 30 11.24 1.70 -7.03
N HIS A 31 10.72 1.04 -5.99
CA HIS A 31 10.27 1.69 -4.76
C HIS A 31 11.42 2.36 -3.96
N ARG A 32 12.68 2.19 -4.36
CA ARG A 32 13.83 2.95 -3.81
C ARG A 32 13.94 4.36 -4.40
N VAL A 33 13.28 4.62 -5.53
CA VAL A 33 13.31 5.92 -6.23
C VAL A 33 12.18 6.83 -5.74
N CYS A 34 11.02 6.26 -5.43
CA CYS A 34 9.84 6.98 -4.95
C CYS A 34 8.92 6.08 -4.11
N ASP A 35 8.13 6.70 -3.23
CA ASP A 35 6.99 6.05 -2.59
C ASP A 35 5.73 6.17 -3.46
N ALA A 36 4.64 5.52 -3.03
CA ALA A 36 3.36 5.57 -3.73
C ALA A 36 2.81 7.00 -3.92
N TYR A 37 3.07 7.93 -3.00
CA TYR A 37 2.59 9.33 -3.13
C TYR A 37 3.33 10.06 -4.25
N SER A 38 4.66 10.03 -4.23
CA SER A 38 5.49 10.62 -5.28
C SER A 38 5.28 9.94 -6.64
N PHE A 39 5.00 8.63 -6.68
CA PHE A 39 4.62 7.95 -7.93
C PHE A 39 3.27 8.42 -8.48
N ASN A 40 2.26 8.63 -7.63
CA ASN A 40 0.97 9.18 -8.07
C ASN A 40 1.09 10.62 -8.56
N MET A 41 1.89 11.47 -7.91
CA MET A 41 2.19 12.81 -8.42
C MET A 41 2.83 12.76 -9.83
N PHE A 42 3.68 11.78 -10.09
CA PHE A 42 4.20 11.53 -11.45
C PHE A 42 3.07 11.12 -12.42
N LEU A 43 2.12 10.27 -12.03
CA LEU A 43 0.98 9.91 -12.89
C LEU A 43 0.09 11.13 -13.22
N VAL A 44 -0.19 11.99 -12.24
CA VAL A 44 -0.95 13.24 -12.47
C VAL A 44 -0.18 14.19 -13.39
N ALA A 45 1.14 14.32 -13.20
CA ALA A 45 2.01 15.11 -14.08
C ALA A 45 2.08 14.55 -15.51
N TRP A 46 2.18 13.23 -15.68
CA TRP A 46 2.18 12.56 -16.97
C TRP A 46 0.85 12.74 -17.69
N ALA A 47 -0.28 12.58 -16.98
CA ALA A 47 -1.61 12.85 -17.50
C ALA A 47 -1.78 14.32 -17.93
N ALA A 48 -1.34 15.27 -17.10
CA ALA A 48 -1.36 16.69 -17.44
C ALA A 48 -0.55 17.02 -18.71
N ALA A 49 0.66 16.46 -18.82
CA ALA A 49 1.53 16.60 -19.98
C ALA A 49 0.94 15.96 -21.25
N ALA A 50 0.31 14.78 -21.13
CA ALA A 50 -0.35 14.10 -22.25
C ALA A 50 -1.53 14.91 -22.83
N ARG A 51 -2.21 15.71 -22.00
CA ARG A 51 -3.26 16.66 -22.43
C ARG A 51 -2.73 18.02 -22.91
N GLY A 52 -1.41 18.28 -22.84
CA GLY A 52 -0.84 19.61 -23.09
C GLY A 52 -1.23 20.67 -22.05
N THR A 53 -1.66 20.26 -20.86
CA THR A 53 -2.07 21.15 -19.76
C THR A 53 -0.91 21.44 -18.80
N SER A 54 -1.06 22.46 -17.94
CA SER A 54 -0.06 22.79 -16.92
C SER A 54 0.26 21.59 -16.02
N ILE A 55 1.52 21.19 -16.01
CA ILE A 55 2.04 20.16 -15.11
C ILE A 55 1.91 20.68 -13.65
N PRO A 56 1.56 19.83 -12.66
CA PRO A 56 1.57 20.20 -11.25
C PRO A 56 2.93 20.70 -10.76
N LEU A 57 2.99 21.20 -9.53
CA LEU A 57 4.21 21.70 -8.89
C LEU A 57 5.43 20.80 -9.16
N PRO A 58 6.58 21.37 -9.58
CA PRO A 58 7.74 20.59 -9.97
C PRO A 58 8.26 19.76 -8.80
N PRO A 59 8.70 18.51 -9.04
CA PRO A 59 9.21 17.64 -7.98
C PRO A 59 10.49 18.21 -7.37
N SER A 60 10.61 18.15 -6.04
CA SER A 60 11.87 18.43 -5.35
C SER A 60 12.77 17.20 -5.40
N PHE A 61 13.94 17.35 -6.03
CA PHE A 61 15.01 16.35 -5.99
C PHE A 61 16.04 16.60 -4.87
N ASN A 62 15.88 17.69 -4.10
CA ASN A 62 16.77 17.97 -2.98
C ASN A 62 16.53 16.96 -1.85
N ARG A 63 17.48 16.06 -1.61
CA ARG A 63 17.42 15.05 -0.54
C ARG A 63 18.11 15.49 0.76
N SER A 64 18.64 16.72 0.86
CA SER A 64 19.37 17.18 2.04
C SER A 64 18.53 17.20 3.33
N PHE A 65 17.21 17.36 3.21
CA PHE A 65 16.28 17.28 4.35
C PHE A 65 16.12 15.86 4.92
N LEU A 66 16.60 14.83 4.21
CA LEU A 66 16.68 13.44 4.66
C LEU A 66 18.10 13.05 5.09
N ALA A 67 19.04 14.00 5.13
CA ALA A 67 20.39 13.72 5.61
C ALA A 67 20.34 13.31 7.10
N PRO A 68 20.99 12.22 7.50
CA PRO A 68 21.09 11.86 8.92
C PRO A 68 21.84 12.96 9.67
N SER A 69 21.46 13.21 10.93
CA SER A 69 22.17 14.18 11.75
C SER A 69 23.62 13.74 11.99
N SER A 70 24.51 14.71 12.13
CA SER A 70 25.92 14.51 12.49
C SER A 70 26.22 15.33 13.75
N PRO A 71 26.54 14.69 14.90
CA PRO A 71 26.55 13.25 15.14
C PRO A 71 25.14 12.62 14.97
N PRO A 72 25.06 11.29 14.78
CA PRO A 72 23.79 10.60 14.91
C PRO A 72 23.19 10.90 16.29
N PRO A 73 21.85 10.94 16.45
CA PRO A 73 21.26 11.16 17.75
C PRO A 73 21.67 10.02 18.69
N SER A 74 21.65 10.27 19.99
CA SER A 74 21.77 9.22 21.01
C SER A 74 20.51 8.34 21.00
N CYS A 75 20.42 7.49 19.96
CA CYS A 75 19.29 6.65 19.68
C CYS A 75 19.21 5.49 20.69
N THR A 76 18.24 5.56 21.60
CA THR A 76 17.71 4.36 22.28
C THR A 76 17.10 3.35 21.29
N ALA A 77 16.83 3.78 20.05
CA ALA A 77 16.30 2.99 18.95
C ALA A 77 17.22 1.87 18.40
N GLY A 78 18.38 1.60 19.01
CA GLY A 78 19.17 0.40 18.70
C GLY A 78 18.36 -0.89 18.87
N THR A 79 17.45 -0.95 19.84
CA THR A 79 16.52 -2.09 19.96
C THR A 79 15.50 -2.19 18.82
N LEU A 80 15.24 -1.10 18.10
CA LEU A 80 14.10 -0.95 17.20
C LEU A 80 14.50 -1.17 15.74
N ALA A 81 15.60 -0.51 15.32
CA ALA A 81 16.16 -0.69 13.99
C ALA A 81 16.62 -2.14 13.77
N ASP A 82 17.34 -2.71 14.74
CA ASP A 82 17.87 -4.08 14.68
C ASP A 82 16.76 -5.15 14.76
N ARG A 83 15.56 -4.80 15.24
CA ARG A 83 14.37 -5.67 15.23
C ARG A 83 13.55 -5.59 13.95
N LEU A 84 13.48 -4.42 13.31
CA LEU A 84 12.68 -4.20 12.09
C LEU A 84 13.46 -4.43 10.80
N PHE A 85 14.78 -4.26 10.83
CA PHE A 85 15.64 -4.32 9.65
C PHE A 85 16.80 -5.28 9.89
N VAL A 86 16.84 -6.35 9.10
CA VAL A 86 18.02 -7.19 8.96
C VAL A 86 18.87 -6.68 7.78
N PRO A 87 20.21 -6.54 7.93
CA PRO A 87 21.09 -6.29 6.80
C PRO A 87 20.88 -7.30 5.68
N VAL A 88 20.77 -6.84 4.42
CA VAL A 88 20.53 -7.71 3.26
C VAL A 88 21.60 -8.80 3.12
N SER A 89 22.83 -8.54 3.57
CA SER A 89 23.93 -9.51 3.63
C SER A 89 23.73 -10.68 4.60
N LEU A 90 22.79 -10.56 5.56
CA LEU A 90 22.45 -11.59 6.53
C LEU A 90 21.16 -12.34 6.18
N VAL A 91 20.46 -11.94 5.11
CA VAL A 91 19.27 -12.64 4.61
C VAL A 91 19.72 -13.91 3.86
N PRO A 92 19.31 -15.12 4.29
CA PRO A 92 19.66 -16.33 3.56
C PRO A 92 19.09 -16.32 2.13
N PRO A 93 19.80 -16.88 1.13
CA PRO A 93 19.20 -17.08 -0.18
C PRO A 93 17.96 -17.99 -0.05
N PRO A 94 16.88 -17.73 -0.80
CA PRO A 94 15.67 -18.54 -0.73
C PRO A 94 16.00 -20.01 -1.08
N PRO A 95 15.45 -21.00 -0.35
CA PRO A 95 15.74 -22.41 -0.62
C PRO A 95 15.29 -22.80 -2.03
N ALA A 96 16.17 -23.45 -2.80
CA ALA A 96 15.94 -23.76 -4.21
C ALA A 96 14.72 -24.66 -4.49
N THR A 97 14.16 -25.29 -3.45
CA THR A 97 13.02 -26.21 -3.51
C THR A 97 11.82 -25.77 -2.65
N ALA A 98 11.88 -24.60 -2.01
CA ALA A 98 10.73 -24.08 -1.27
C ALA A 98 9.66 -23.64 -2.26
N ALA A 99 8.50 -24.32 -2.26
CA ALA A 99 7.32 -23.78 -2.90
C ALA A 99 7.02 -22.40 -2.31
N PRO A 100 6.69 -21.38 -3.14
CA PRO A 100 6.34 -20.07 -2.61
C PRO A 100 5.16 -20.21 -1.64
N PRO A 101 5.16 -19.49 -0.50
CA PRO A 101 4.07 -19.57 0.47
C PRO A 101 2.76 -19.26 -0.25
N THR A 102 1.76 -20.13 -0.07
CA THR A 102 0.43 -19.91 -0.61
C THR A 102 -0.14 -18.63 -0.02
N ALA A 103 -0.44 -17.66 -0.88
CA ALA A 103 -1.02 -16.38 -0.51
C ALA A 103 -2.08 -16.01 -1.55
N PHE A 104 -3.17 -15.39 -1.11
CA PHE A 104 -4.23 -14.94 -1.98
C PHE A 104 -4.20 -13.42 -2.13
N ASN A 105 -4.43 -12.97 -3.36
CA ASN A 105 -4.67 -11.58 -3.69
C ASN A 105 -6.19 -11.37 -3.78
N ARG A 106 -6.73 -10.51 -2.93
CA ARG A 106 -8.15 -10.15 -2.90
C ARG A 106 -8.30 -8.64 -2.98
N ILE A 107 -9.39 -8.21 -3.59
CA ILE A 107 -9.89 -6.84 -3.52
C ILE A 107 -11.25 -6.95 -2.86
N TYR A 108 -11.51 -6.09 -1.88
CA TYR A 108 -12.79 -5.99 -1.19
C TYR A 108 -13.38 -4.59 -1.36
N HIS A 109 -14.70 -4.51 -1.44
CA HIS A 109 -15.45 -3.30 -1.16
C HIS A 109 -15.75 -3.25 0.35
N VAL A 110 -15.58 -2.06 0.93
CA VAL A 110 -15.94 -1.76 2.32
C VAL A 110 -16.78 -0.48 2.31
N ALA A 111 -18.05 -0.55 2.74
CA ALA A 111 -18.96 0.57 2.63
C ALA A 111 -18.63 1.67 3.65
N ALA A 112 -18.92 2.93 3.30
CA ALA A 112 -18.72 4.09 4.16
C ALA A 112 -19.41 3.95 5.54
N ALA A 113 -20.57 3.27 5.56
CA ALA A 113 -21.33 2.95 6.76
C ALA A 113 -20.59 1.96 7.67
N ASP A 114 -19.98 0.91 7.13
CA ASP A 114 -19.21 -0.07 7.91
C ASP A 114 -17.95 0.58 8.48
N VAL A 115 -17.25 1.41 7.69
CA VAL A 115 -16.09 2.19 8.18
C VAL A 115 -16.51 3.17 9.29
N ALA A 116 -17.68 3.79 9.19
CA ALA A 116 -18.22 4.66 10.24
C ALA A 116 -18.63 3.88 11.50
N ALA A 117 -19.19 2.68 11.36
CA ALA A 117 -19.53 1.80 12.47
C ALA A 117 -18.27 1.31 13.20
N LEU A 118 -17.23 0.91 12.47
CA LEU A 118 -15.90 0.61 13.04
C LEU A 118 -15.36 1.81 13.82
N GLN A 119 -15.37 3.02 13.22
CA GLN A 119 -14.92 4.23 13.89
C GLN A 119 -15.71 4.53 15.17
N ALA A 120 -17.05 4.37 15.16
CA ALA A 120 -17.89 4.57 16.33
C ALA A 120 -17.58 3.55 17.45
N SER A 121 -17.35 2.27 17.10
CA SER A 121 -17.00 1.21 18.05
C SER A 121 -15.63 1.42 18.72
N ALA A 122 -14.68 2.08 18.03
CA ALA A 122 -13.35 2.40 18.54
C ALA A 122 -13.34 3.57 19.56
N GLY A 123 -14.46 4.28 19.71
CA GLY A 123 -14.62 5.40 20.63
C GLY A 123 -14.18 6.76 20.08
N PRO A 124 -14.44 7.85 20.84
CA PRO A 124 -14.19 9.21 20.39
C PRO A 124 -12.69 9.49 20.14
N GLY A 125 -12.41 10.37 19.18
CA GLY A 125 -11.05 10.81 18.83
C GLY A 125 -10.27 9.85 17.92
N ARG A 126 -10.79 8.65 17.62
CA ARG A 126 -10.15 7.72 16.68
C ARG A 126 -10.48 8.05 15.23
N THR A 127 -9.49 7.94 14.35
CA THR A 127 -9.68 8.04 12.91
C THR A 127 -10.26 6.75 12.32
N LYS A 128 -10.91 6.87 11.16
CA LYS A 128 -11.38 5.71 10.36
C LYS A 128 -10.26 4.71 10.08
N LEU A 129 -9.04 5.19 9.82
CA LEU A 129 -7.89 4.34 9.53
C LEU A 129 -7.43 3.57 10.77
N GLU A 130 -7.36 4.20 11.95
CA GLU A 130 -7.01 3.51 13.20
C GLU A 130 -8.05 2.44 13.55
N ALA A 131 -9.34 2.76 13.46
CA ALA A 131 -10.42 1.80 13.73
C ALA A 131 -10.38 0.59 12.78
N PHE A 132 -10.20 0.83 11.48
CA PHE A 132 -10.04 -0.23 10.49
C PHE A 132 -8.76 -1.06 10.71
N THR A 133 -7.66 -0.43 11.11
CA THR A 133 -6.38 -1.10 11.42
C THR A 133 -6.52 -1.99 12.66
N ALA A 134 -7.21 -1.51 13.70
CA ALA A 134 -7.53 -2.29 14.89
C ALA A 134 -8.46 -3.48 14.58
N HIS A 135 -9.42 -3.29 13.66
CA HIS A 135 -10.30 -4.36 13.19
C HIS A 135 -9.52 -5.45 12.42
N LEU A 136 -8.66 -5.05 11.48
CA LEU A 136 -7.73 -5.96 10.81
C LEU A 136 -6.89 -6.75 11.82
N TRP A 137 -6.38 -6.10 12.86
CA TRP A 137 -5.58 -6.74 13.89
C TRP A 137 -6.35 -7.83 14.65
N GLN A 138 -7.62 -7.62 14.94
CA GLN A 138 -8.49 -8.63 15.53
C GLN A 138 -8.69 -9.83 14.58
N LEU A 139 -8.88 -9.59 13.28
CA LEU A 139 -9.01 -10.67 12.29
C LEU A 139 -7.72 -11.48 12.12
N TYR A 140 -6.56 -10.82 12.05
CA TYR A 140 -5.26 -11.50 12.04
C TYR A 140 -5.02 -12.29 13.33
N SER A 141 -5.38 -11.73 14.50
CA SER A 141 -5.26 -12.43 15.78
C SER A 141 -6.17 -13.67 15.87
N ARG A 142 -7.38 -13.61 15.28
CA ARG A 142 -8.32 -14.75 15.18
C ARG A 142 -7.84 -15.83 14.20
N ALA A 143 -7.03 -15.47 13.21
CA ALA A 143 -6.46 -16.39 12.23
C ALA A 143 -5.11 -17.01 12.69
N ALA A 144 -4.49 -16.47 13.75
CA ALA A 144 -3.21 -16.95 14.27
C ALA A 144 -3.33 -18.38 14.81
N THR A 145 -2.27 -19.18 14.59
CA THR A 145 -2.23 -20.58 15.06
C THR A 145 -1.46 -20.72 16.37
N PRO A 146 -1.68 -21.78 17.18
CA PRO A 146 -0.97 -21.99 18.45
C PRO A 146 0.57 -22.16 18.34
N ARG A 147 1.13 -22.12 17.13
CA ARG A 147 2.58 -22.16 16.85
C ARG A 147 3.21 -20.78 16.62
N GLN A 148 2.43 -19.69 16.74
CA GLN A 148 2.92 -18.32 16.58
C GLN A 148 2.99 -17.63 17.93
N ASP A 149 4.18 -17.64 18.54
CA ASP A 149 4.43 -17.05 19.87
C ASP A 149 4.30 -15.52 19.89
N SER A 150 4.29 -14.88 18.72
CA SER A 150 3.96 -13.46 18.56
C SER A 150 3.34 -13.18 17.19
N CYS A 151 2.39 -12.23 17.16
CA CYS A 151 1.93 -11.55 15.96
C CYS A 151 2.32 -10.07 16.08
N CYS A 152 2.28 -9.31 14.99
CA CYS A 152 2.67 -7.90 15.01
C CYS A 152 2.08 -7.09 13.82
N MET A 153 1.85 -5.78 13.96
CA MET A 153 1.27 -4.92 12.91
C MET A 153 1.98 -3.56 12.82
N GLY A 154 2.36 -3.19 11.60
CA GLY A 154 3.05 -1.95 11.27
C GLY A 154 2.25 -1.13 10.28
N VAL A 155 2.23 0.18 10.48
CA VAL A 155 1.52 1.12 9.60
C VAL A 155 2.55 1.96 8.86
N VAL A 156 2.51 1.95 7.53
CA VAL A 156 3.35 2.83 6.71
C VAL A 156 2.78 4.24 6.79
N VAL A 157 3.63 5.16 7.24
CA VAL A 157 3.30 6.56 7.51
C VAL A 157 4.05 7.45 6.53
N ASP A 158 3.33 8.39 5.90
CA ASP A 158 3.99 9.48 5.18
C ASP A 158 4.71 10.41 6.18
N GLY A 159 6.04 10.34 6.18
CA GLY A 159 6.91 11.11 7.05
C GLY A 159 6.95 12.61 6.72
N ARG A 160 6.47 13.07 5.55
CA ARG A 160 6.63 14.49 5.13
C ARG A 160 6.06 15.49 6.13
N GLY A 161 4.93 15.18 6.77
CA GLY A 161 4.33 16.00 7.84
C GLY A 161 4.86 15.69 9.26
N ARG A 162 5.75 14.71 9.40
CA ARG A 162 6.29 14.17 10.67
C ARG A 162 7.82 14.16 10.74
N LEU A 163 8.52 14.91 9.88
CA LEU A 163 9.97 15.14 9.99
C LEU A 163 10.29 16.20 11.08
N ARG A 164 9.56 16.11 12.20
CA ARG A 164 9.87 16.61 13.54
C ARG A 164 9.62 15.40 14.48
N PRO A 165 10.57 15.06 15.36
CA PRO A 165 10.64 13.73 15.95
C PRO A 165 9.49 13.45 16.92
N ASP A 166 9.00 12.20 16.91
CA ASP A 166 8.98 11.26 18.06
C ASP A 166 8.32 9.92 17.63
N GLY A 167 8.71 8.79 18.25
CA GLY A 167 8.53 7.42 17.69
C GLY A 167 7.74 6.40 18.52
N GLY A 168 7.69 5.13 18.07
CA GLY A 168 7.04 3.98 18.75
C GLY A 168 7.25 2.59 18.08
N GLU A 169 7.18 1.51 18.88
CA GLU A 169 7.40 0.04 18.63
C GLU A 169 6.13 -0.74 18.18
N THR A 170 6.12 -1.98 17.62
CA THR A 170 7.12 -2.85 16.92
C THR A 170 6.44 -3.89 16.00
N ALA A 171 7.16 -4.31 14.94
CA ALA A 171 6.93 -5.47 14.03
C ALA A 171 5.56 -5.52 13.27
N SER A 172 5.44 -6.26 12.16
CA SER A 172 4.51 -5.84 11.09
C SER A 172 3.87 -6.88 10.13
N CYS A 173 2.53 -6.98 10.16
CA CYS A 173 1.65 -6.88 8.97
C CYS A 173 1.64 -5.42 8.50
N VAL A 174 1.84 -5.15 7.20
CA VAL A 174 1.97 -3.77 6.70
C VAL A 174 0.64 -3.23 6.18
N VAL A 175 0.08 -2.22 6.87
CA VAL A 175 -1.02 -1.39 6.36
C VAL A 175 -0.45 -0.14 5.71
N SER A 176 -0.66 0.02 4.40
CA SER A 176 -0.29 1.22 3.64
C SER A 176 -1.54 1.99 3.26
N SER A 177 -1.73 3.22 3.76
CA SER A 177 -2.96 3.97 3.46
C SER A 177 -2.88 4.68 2.10
N GLY A 178 -3.66 4.20 1.14
CA GLY A 178 -3.87 4.86 -0.16
C GLY A 178 -4.86 6.03 -0.13
N LEU A 179 -5.48 6.30 1.04
CA LEU A 179 -6.58 7.26 1.21
C LEU A 179 -6.26 8.72 0.85
N ARG A 180 -4.98 9.07 0.69
CA ARG A 180 -4.50 10.41 0.32
C ARG A 180 -3.69 10.42 -0.98
N LEU A 181 -3.74 9.36 -1.78
CA LEU A 181 -3.07 9.31 -3.08
C LEU A 181 -3.92 10.05 -4.13
N PRO A 182 -3.35 10.95 -4.94
CA PRO A 182 -4.09 11.73 -5.93
C PRO A 182 -4.42 10.93 -7.22
N PHE A 183 -4.66 9.60 -7.12
CA PHE A 183 -4.96 8.78 -8.31
C PHE A 183 -6.26 9.23 -9.00
N GLY A 184 -7.22 9.78 -8.26
CA GLY A 184 -8.47 10.35 -8.79
C GLY A 184 -8.29 11.66 -9.57
N GLU A 185 -7.08 12.25 -9.56
CA GLU A 185 -6.71 13.44 -10.36
C GLU A 185 -6.00 13.07 -11.67
N VAL A 186 -5.62 11.79 -11.84
CA VAL A 186 -5.06 11.27 -13.09
C VAL A 186 -6.18 11.27 -14.14
N ASP A 187 -5.96 11.90 -15.29
CA ASP A 187 -6.90 11.90 -16.41
C ASP A 187 -6.13 12.13 -17.72
N PHE A 188 -6.04 11.13 -18.58
CA PHE A 188 -5.30 11.23 -19.85
C PHE A 188 -6.09 11.92 -20.97
N GLY A 189 -7.22 12.58 -20.66
CA GLY A 189 -8.23 13.00 -21.62
C GLY A 189 -9.24 11.89 -21.94
N TRP A 190 -9.25 10.82 -21.13
CA TRP A 190 -10.18 9.69 -21.24
C TRP A 190 -11.19 9.67 -20.07
N GLY A 191 -11.15 10.68 -19.19
CA GLY A 191 -11.82 10.69 -17.91
C GLY A 191 -10.94 10.12 -16.79
N ARG A 192 -11.45 10.25 -15.57
CA ARG A 192 -10.79 9.75 -14.34
C ARG A 192 -10.85 8.21 -14.26
N PRO A 193 -9.86 7.54 -13.65
CA PRO A 193 -9.90 6.10 -13.40
C PRO A 193 -11.16 5.68 -12.65
N ALA A 194 -11.91 4.73 -13.21
CA ALA A 194 -13.00 4.03 -12.50
C ALA A 194 -12.47 3.08 -11.41
N PHE A 195 -11.20 2.68 -11.48
CA PHE A 195 -10.56 1.79 -10.52
C PHE A 195 -9.06 2.05 -10.43
N ALA A 196 -8.50 1.85 -9.24
CA ALA A 196 -7.07 1.72 -9.01
C ALA A 196 -6.82 0.65 -7.93
N SER A 197 -5.64 0.03 -7.97
CA SER A 197 -5.13 -0.85 -6.91
C SER A 197 -3.61 -0.92 -7.01
N TYR A 198 -2.93 -1.14 -5.88
CA TYR A 198 -1.49 -1.37 -5.84
C TYR A 198 -1.22 -2.80 -5.40
N HIS A 199 -0.25 -3.44 -6.05
CA HIS A 199 0.26 -4.73 -5.66
C HIS A 199 1.69 -4.54 -5.16
N PHE A 200 1.94 -4.91 -3.90
CA PHE A 200 3.28 -4.95 -3.32
C PHE A 200 3.45 -6.30 -2.59
N PRO A 201 4.15 -7.28 -3.19
CA PRO A 201 4.41 -8.56 -2.54
C PRO A 201 5.53 -8.37 -1.53
N TRP A 202 5.19 -8.32 -0.23
CA TRP A 202 6.17 -8.08 0.82
C TRP A 202 7.10 -9.31 0.98
N PRO A 203 8.43 -9.15 0.94
CA PRO A 203 9.35 -10.27 1.12
C PRO A 203 9.19 -10.96 2.47
N GLY A 204 9.32 -12.29 2.52
CA GLY A 204 9.24 -13.06 3.76
C GLY A 204 7.82 -13.47 4.19
N GLY A 205 6.80 -13.31 3.33
CA GLY A 205 5.45 -13.85 3.57
C GLY A 205 4.57 -13.01 4.50
N ALA A 206 4.95 -11.75 4.77
CA ALA A 206 4.14 -10.84 5.55
C ALA A 206 2.87 -10.41 4.77
N GLY A 207 1.76 -10.29 5.49
CA GLY A 207 0.51 -9.75 4.93
C GLY A 207 0.64 -8.26 4.59
N TYR A 208 0.03 -7.86 3.47
CA TYR A 208 -0.02 -6.48 2.99
C TYR A 208 -1.47 -6.07 2.73
N VAL A 209 -1.89 -4.95 3.32
CA VAL A 209 -3.24 -4.41 3.15
C VAL A 209 -3.17 -2.93 2.75
N MET A 210 -3.90 -2.55 1.72
CA MET A 210 -3.95 -1.18 1.21
C MET A 210 -5.39 -0.70 1.02
N PRO A 211 -5.98 -0.01 2.01
CA PRO A 211 -7.24 0.69 1.84
C PRO A 211 -7.06 1.94 0.98
N MET A 212 -7.96 2.12 0.02
CA MET A 212 -8.04 3.24 -0.91
C MET A 212 -9.48 3.74 -1.00
N PRO A 213 -9.73 5.01 -1.36
CA PRO A 213 -11.09 5.48 -1.55
C PRO A 213 -11.64 4.91 -2.85
N SER A 214 -12.94 4.62 -2.89
CA SER A 214 -13.64 4.25 -4.12
C SER A 214 -13.62 5.42 -5.11
N ALA A 215 -13.37 5.13 -6.39
CA ALA A 215 -13.45 6.12 -7.46
C ALA A 215 -14.86 6.72 -7.61
N ARG A 216 -15.91 6.02 -7.13
CA ARG A 216 -17.29 6.51 -7.11
C ARG A 216 -17.52 7.64 -6.09
N GLY A 217 -16.58 7.88 -5.18
CA GLY A 217 -16.78 8.83 -4.07
C GLY A 217 -17.63 8.22 -2.95
N GLY A 218 -18.48 9.03 -2.31
CA GLY A 218 -19.38 8.60 -1.22
C GLY A 218 -18.72 8.23 0.12
N GLY A 219 -17.41 8.00 0.13
CA GLY A 219 -16.64 7.61 1.32
C GLY A 219 -16.40 6.11 1.45
N ASP A 220 -16.89 5.31 0.51
CA ASP A 220 -16.61 3.87 0.38
C ASP A 220 -15.13 3.63 0.09
N TRP A 221 -14.62 2.48 0.53
CA TRP A 221 -13.24 2.07 0.30
C TRP A 221 -13.13 0.83 -0.59
N VAL A 222 -12.09 0.82 -1.42
CA VAL A 222 -11.57 -0.37 -2.11
C VAL A 222 -10.33 -0.80 -1.33
N VAL A 223 -10.33 -2.02 -0.82
CA VAL A 223 -9.22 -2.55 -0.01
C VAL A 223 -8.54 -3.68 -0.76
N TYR A 224 -7.28 -3.46 -1.15
CA TYR A 224 -6.42 -4.53 -1.63
C TYR A 224 -5.84 -5.32 -0.45
N VAL A 225 -5.86 -6.65 -0.53
CA VAL A 225 -5.30 -7.57 0.47
C VAL A 225 -4.42 -8.61 -0.23
N HIS A 226 -3.19 -8.75 0.24
CA HIS A 226 -2.31 -9.89 0.00
C HIS A 226 -2.06 -10.58 1.35
N ALA A 227 -2.61 -11.78 1.55
CA ALA A 227 -2.53 -12.47 2.84
C ALA A 227 -2.58 -14.00 2.70
N ALA A 228 -2.23 -14.70 3.76
CA ALA A 228 -2.35 -16.15 3.85
C ALA A 228 -3.82 -16.62 3.74
N PRO A 229 -4.10 -17.82 3.18
CA PRO A 229 -5.44 -18.35 3.02
C PRO A 229 -6.30 -18.35 4.28
N GLU A 230 -5.69 -18.59 5.44
CA GLU A 230 -6.35 -18.63 6.75
C GLU A 230 -6.90 -17.24 7.15
N VAL A 231 -6.11 -16.19 6.89
CA VAL A 231 -6.50 -14.79 7.13
C VAL A 231 -7.62 -14.39 6.18
N VAL A 232 -7.47 -14.72 4.89
CA VAL A 232 -8.51 -14.44 3.87
C VAL A 232 -9.81 -15.15 4.21
N LYS A 233 -9.76 -16.41 4.65
CA LYS A 233 -10.92 -17.16 5.12
C LYS A 233 -11.61 -16.49 6.32
N VAL A 234 -10.85 -15.97 7.29
CA VAL A 234 -11.44 -15.26 8.45
C VAL A 234 -12.08 -13.92 8.03
N MET A 235 -11.50 -13.22 7.03
CA MET A 235 -12.12 -12.03 6.44
C MET A 235 -13.41 -12.35 5.68
N GLU A 236 -13.39 -13.36 4.80
CA GLU A 236 -14.56 -13.79 4.00
C GLU A 236 -15.68 -14.42 4.87
N GLN A 237 -15.39 -14.86 6.08
CA GLN A 237 -16.36 -15.35 7.07
C GLN A 237 -16.99 -14.25 7.94
N GLU A 238 -16.51 -13.00 7.85
CA GLU A 238 -17.07 -11.88 8.59
C GLU A 238 -18.16 -11.16 7.76
N PRO A 239 -19.44 -11.14 8.17
CA PRO A 239 -20.55 -10.66 7.31
C PRO A 239 -20.67 -9.12 7.19
N THR A 240 -19.80 -8.38 7.87
CA THR A 240 -19.91 -6.94 8.15
C THR A 240 -19.04 -6.06 7.26
N VAL A 241 -17.73 -6.35 7.16
CA VAL A 241 -16.76 -5.38 6.61
C VAL A 241 -16.29 -5.76 5.20
N PHE A 242 -15.91 -7.03 4.97
CA PHE A 242 -15.22 -7.44 3.76
C PHE A 242 -16.18 -8.10 2.75
N ARG A 243 -16.59 -7.35 1.72
CA ARG A 243 -17.44 -7.87 0.64
C ARG A 243 -16.65 -7.96 -0.66
N ALA A 244 -16.84 -9.04 -1.42
CA ALA A 244 -16.29 -9.11 -2.77
C ALA A 244 -16.95 -8.03 -3.64
N PRO A 245 -16.18 -7.19 -4.36
CA PRO A 245 -16.74 -6.10 -5.15
C PRO A 245 -17.53 -6.66 -6.33
N VAL A 246 -18.76 -6.19 -6.51
CA VAL A 246 -19.55 -6.46 -7.71
C VAL A 246 -19.30 -5.37 -8.77
N SER A 247 -19.71 -5.62 -10.02
CA SER A 247 -19.43 -4.70 -11.14
C SER A 247 -19.95 -3.28 -10.89
N SER A 248 -21.08 -3.13 -10.20
CA SER A 248 -21.65 -1.83 -9.83
C SER A 248 -20.80 -1.06 -8.81
N ASP A 249 -20.01 -1.73 -7.98
CA ASP A 249 -19.16 -1.09 -6.97
C ASP A 249 -17.94 -0.40 -7.61
N ILE A 250 -17.55 -0.87 -8.79
CA ILE A 250 -16.35 -0.43 -9.52
C ILE A 250 -16.71 0.42 -10.76
N PHE A 251 -17.65 -0.03 -11.59
CA PHE A 251 -17.87 0.52 -12.94
C PHE A 251 -19.20 1.27 -13.11
N GLY A 252 -20.16 1.11 -12.19
CA GLY A 252 -21.53 1.60 -12.31
C GLY A 252 -22.50 0.49 -12.74
#